data_AF-A0A497KMX5-F1
#
_entry.id   AF-A0A497KMX5-F1
#
_cell.length_a   1.000
_cell.length_b   1.000
_cell.length_c   1.000
_cell.angle_alpha   90.00
_cell.angle_beta   90.00
_cell.angle_gamma   90.00
#
_symmetry.space_group_name_H-M   'P 1'
#
loop_
_entity.id
_entity.type
_entity.pdbx_description
1 polymer ?
#
loop_
_entity_poly.entity_id
_entity_poly.type
_entity_poly.pdbx_seq_one_letter_code
_entity_poly.pdbx_strand_id
1 'polypeptide(L)'
;MVKNTSSELDDIIIKALGHQERKNILKIIASYPEGVNYTGILGETELSTGRLNYHLGELEEFLDRGEDRLYRLNKIGEKAVATIEFINKDVDLNLLETVNTKRSKRLDLKR
;
A
#
# COMPACT_ATOMS: atom_id res chain seq x y z
N MET A 1 -9.95 -27.09 7.78
CA MET A 1 -10.07 -25.67 8.19
C MET A 1 -9.33 -24.79 7.17
N VAL A 2 -9.90 -24.56 5.99
CA VAL A 2 -9.21 -23.87 4.86
C VAL A 2 -9.78 -22.45 4.60
N LYS A 3 -10.79 -22.03 5.37
CA LYS A 3 -11.52 -20.77 5.13
C LYS A 3 -10.89 -19.49 5.74
N ASN A 4 -9.84 -19.56 6.55
CA ASN A 4 -9.33 -18.38 7.27
C ASN A 4 -8.10 -17.70 6.66
N THR A 5 -7.15 -18.45 6.06
CA THR A 5 -5.86 -17.87 5.64
C THR A 5 -5.98 -16.89 4.47
N SER A 6 -6.96 -17.10 3.57
CA SER A 6 -7.19 -16.14 2.47
C SER A 6 -7.74 -14.81 2.97
N SER A 7 -8.65 -14.85 3.95
CA SER A 7 -9.23 -13.64 4.54
C SER A 7 -8.18 -12.83 5.29
N GLU A 8 -7.29 -13.51 6.02
CA GLU A 8 -6.19 -12.86 6.74
C GLU A 8 -5.23 -12.16 5.78
N LEU A 9 -4.91 -12.79 4.64
CA LEU A 9 -4.07 -12.16 3.60
C LEU A 9 -4.76 -10.93 2.98
N ASP A 10 -6.06 -11.03 2.70
CA ASP A 10 -6.84 -9.91 2.15
C ASP A 10 -6.85 -8.72 3.12
N ASP A 11 -7.08 -8.97 4.41
CA ASP A 11 -7.09 -7.93 5.45
C ASP A 11 -5.72 -7.25 5.60
N ILE A 12 -4.64 -8.03 5.58
CA ILE A 12 -3.26 -7.52 5.63
C ILE A 12 -3.00 -6.60 4.43
N ILE A 13 -3.27 -7.06 3.21
CA ILE A 13 -3.07 -6.28 1.99
C ILE A 13 -3.93 -5.01 2.05
N ILE A 14 -5.23 -5.11 2.31
CA ILE A 14 -6.14 -3.95 2.35
C ILE A 14 -5.68 -2.93 3.40
N LYS A 15 -5.25 -3.37 4.59
CA LYS A 15 -4.71 -2.49 5.64
C LYS A 15 -3.50 -1.71 5.13
N ALA A 16 -2.54 -2.36 4.48
CA ALA A 16 -1.37 -1.68 3.92
C ALA A 16 -1.78 -0.68 2.83
N LEU A 17 -2.67 -1.08 1.92
CA LEU A 17 -3.15 -0.27 0.80
C LEU A 17 -4.02 0.92 1.22
N GLY A 18 -4.60 0.90 2.42
CA GLY A 18 -5.46 1.95 2.95
C GLY A 18 -4.78 3.30 3.22
N HIS A 19 -3.46 3.41 3.13
CA HIS A 19 -2.72 4.64 3.43
C HIS A 19 -1.83 5.07 2.27
N GLN A 20 -1.88 6.35 1.91
CA GLN A 20 -1.20 6.85 0.71
C GLN A 20 0.32 6.71 0.81
N GLU A 21 0.90 7.09 1.95
CA GLU A 21 2.33 6.99 2.23
C GLU A 21 2.84 5.55 2.14
N ARG A 22 2.10 4.57 2.65
CA ARG A 22 2.47 3.15 2.54
C ARG A 22 2.48 2.67 1.11
N LYS A 23 1.45 3.03 0.32
CA LYS A 23 1.42 2.74 -1.12
C LYS A 23 2.61 3.39 -1.84
N ASN A 24 2.97 4.62 -1.50
CA ASN A 24 4.11 5.30 -2.09
C ASN A 24 5.43 4.58 -1.75
N ILE A 25 5.65 4.21 -0.49
CA ILE A 25 6.83 3.45 -0.07
C ILE A 25 6.94 2.12 -0.82
N LEU A 26 5.85 1.35 -0.92
CA LEU A 26 5.82 0.08 -1.65
C LEU A 26 6.16 0.27 -3.14
N LYS A 27 5.63 1.33 -3.78
CA LYS A 27 5.94 1.65 -5.19
C LYS A 27 7.39 2.09 -5.39
N ILE A 28 7.93 2.88 -4.46
CA ILE A 28 9.35 3.26 -4.49
C ILE A 28 10.18 1.99 -4.45
N ILE A 29 9.99 1.11 -3.46
CA ILE A 29 10.76 -0.13 -3.34
C ILE A 29 10.58 -1.03 -4.58
N ALA A 30 9.37 -1.12 -5.14
CA ALA A 30 9.11 -1.85 -6.38
C ALA A 30 9.91 -1.35 -7.60
N SER A 31 10.25 -0.06 -7.61
CA SER A 31 10.98 0.58 -8.71
C SER A 31 12.49 0.29 -8.69
N TYR A 32 13.00 -0.33 -7.62
CA TYR A 32 14.42 -0.67 -7.45
C TYR A 32 14.56 -2.18 -7.15
N PRO A 33 14.67 -3.04 -8.18
CA PRO A 33 14.74 -4.50 -8.02
C PRO A 33 15.91 -4.97 -7.13
N GLU A 34 17.02 -4.24 -7.13
CA GLU A 34 18.18 -4.48 -6.28
C GLU A 34 17.97 -4.13 -4.80
N GLY A 35 16.88 -3.43 -4.46
CA GLY A 35 16.52 -2.98 -3.12
C GLY A 35 16.92 -1.53 -2.84
N VAL A 36 16.21 -0.90 -1.89
CA VAL A 36 16.38 0.52 -1.54
C VAL A 36 16.87 0.66 -0.11
N ASN A 37 17.84 1.55 0.15
CA ASN A 37 18.23 1.88 1.52
C ASN A 37 17.28 2.89 2.17
N TYR A 38 17.33 2.98 3.50
CA TYR A 38 16.47 3.88 4.27
C TYR A 38 16.52 5.34 3.78
N THR A 39 17.72 5.85 3.50
CA THR A 39 17.92 7.24 3.04
C THR A 39 17.35 7.48 1.65
N GLY A 40 17.35 6.48 0.78
CA GLY A 40 16.74 6.55 -0.55
C GLY A 40 15.22 6.65 -0.44
N ILE A 41 14.60 5.81 0.41
CA ILE A 41 13.15 5.90 0.67
C ILE A 41 12.81 7.26 1.31
N LEU A 42 13.61 7.73 2.25
CA LEU A 42 13.41 9.04 2.89
C LEU A 42 13.47 10.19 1.87
N GLY A 43 14.45 10.16 0.96
CA GLY A 43 14.61 11.16 -0.09
C GLY A 43 13.45 11.19 -1.07
N GLU A 44 12.97 10.02 -1.50
CA GLU A 44 11.87 9.89 -2.46
C GLU A 44 10.49 10.22 -1.85
N THR A 45 10.32 9.99 -0.54
CA THR A 45 9.03 10.21 0.14
C THR A 45 8.91 11.58 0.79
N GLU A 46 10.03 12.30 1.01
CA GLU A 46 10.10 13.56 1.77
C GLU A 46 9.48 13.49 3.18
N LEU A 47 9.35 12.27 3.73
CA LEU A 47 8.80 12.08 5.07
C LEU A 47 9.80 12.50 6.14
N SER A 48 9.29 12.78 7.34
CA SER A 48 10.16 12.80 8.51
C SER A 48 10.60 11.39 8.86
N THR A 49 11.77 11.25 9.49
CA THR A 49 12.32 9.96 9.92
C THR A 49 11.34 9.19 10.82
N GLY A 50 10.66 9.88 11.74
CA GLY A 50 9.64 9.28 12.60
C GLY A 50 8.44 8.74 11.83
N ARG A 51 7.93 9.48 10.83
CA ARG A 51 6.83 9.00 9.97
C ARG A 51 7.26 7.84 9.10
N LEU A 52 8.46 7.89 8.52
CA LEU A 52 8.98 6.78 7.72
C LEU A 52 9.14 5.51 8.57
N ASN A 53 9.70 5.62 9.78
CA ASN A 53 9.84 4.48 10.70
C ASN A 53 8.49 3.87 11.04
N TYR A 54 7.48 4.69 11.34
CA TYR A 54 6.12 4.22 11.59
C TYR A 54 5.57 3.43 10.39
N HIS A 55 5.68 3.98 9.18
CA HIS A 55 5.19 3.30 7.99
C HIS A 55 5.97 2.03 7.64
N LEU A 56 7.29 2.00 7.83
CA LEU A 56 8.11 0.80 7.63
C LEU A 56 7.74 -0.30 8.64
N GLY A 57 7.41 0.04 9.89
CA GLY A 57 6.91 -0.93 10.86
C GLY A 57 5.56 -1.53 10.46
N GLU A 58 4.63 -0.71 9.96
CA GLU A 58 3.34 -1.21 9.43
C GLU A 58 3.49 -2.01 8.11
N LEU A 59 4.65 -1.92 7.46
CA LEU A 59 4.97 -2.61 6.21
C LEU A 59 5.93 -3.79 6.40
N GLU A 60 6.30 -4.14 7.62
CA GLU A 60 7.30 -5.19 7.89
C GLU A 60 6.94 -6.51 7.21
N GLU A 61 5.67 -6.92 7.22
CA GLU A 61 5.20 -8.17 6.59
C GLU A 61 5.26 -8.16 5.05
N PHE A 62 5.49 -7.01 4.43
CA PHE A 62 5.57 -6.82 2.98
C PHE A 62 7.02 -6.72 2.49
N LEU A 63 7.96 -6.54 3.41
CA LEU A 63 9.33 -6.16 3.12
C LEU A 63 10.31 -7.20 3.67
N ASP A 64 11.26 -7.61 2.83
CA ASP A 64 12.45 -8.30 3.28
C ASP A 64 13.57 -7.27 3.49
N ARG A 65 14.29 -7.41 4.61
CA ARG A 65 15.49 -6.62 4.89
C ARG A 65 16.71 -7.52 4.94
N GLY A 66 17.56 -7.41 3.92
CA GLY A 66 18.79 -8.18 3.83
C GLY A 66 19.87 -7.70 4.80
N GLU A 67 20.96 -8.47 4.92
CA GLU A 67 22.16 -8.09 5.69
C GLU A 67 22.80 -6.79 5.16
N ASP A 68 22.58 -6.50 3.88
CA ASP A 68 22.96 -5.26 3.19
C ASP A 68 22.14 -4.02 3.61
N ARG A 69 21.16 -4.20 4.50
CA ARG A 69 20.25 -3.15 4.98
C ARG A 69 19.39 -2.54 3.88
N LEU A 70 19.24 -3.23 2.75
CA LEU A 70 18.34 -2.83 1.67
C LEU A 70 16.95 -3.44 1.91
N TYR A 71 15.93 -2.63 1.67
CA TYR A 71 14.54 -3.05 1.67
C TYR A 71 14.17 -3.58 0.29
N ARG A 72 13.54 -4.76 0.26
CA ARG A 72 12.99 -5.40 -0.93
C ARG A 72 11.56 -5.81 -0.67
N LEU A 73 10.74 -5.87 -1.71
CA LEU A 73 9.43 -6.49 -1.57
C LEU A 73 9.61 -7.99 -1.41
N ASN A 74 8.88 -8.58 -0.46
CA ASN A 74 8.65 -10.02 -0.46
C ASN A 74 7.43 -10.35 -1.33
N LYS A 75 7.03 -11.62 -1.39
CA LYS A 75 5.88 -12.08 -2.21
C LYS A 75 4.55 -11.38 -1.84
N ILE A 76 4.35 -10.98 -0.58
CA ILE A 76 3.14 -10.26 -0.15
C ILE A 76 3.23 -8.80 -0.63
N GLY A 77 4.41 -8.18 -0.50
CA GLY A 77 4.70 -6.85 -1.05
C GLY A 77 4.46 -6.75 -2.55
N GLU A 78 4.99 -7.71 -3.32
CA GLU A 78 4.79 -7.79 -4.77
C GLU A 78 3.30 -7.86 -5.14
N LYS A 79 2.55 -8.72 -4.46
CA LYS A 79 1.09 -8.84 -4.66
C LYS A 79 0.37 -7.54 -4.33
N ALA A 80 0.73 -6.89 -3.22
CA ALA A 80 0.13 -5.63 -2.82
C ALA A 80 0.35 -4.54 -3.89
N VAL A 81 1.57 -4.43 -4.43
CA VAL A 81 1.86 -3.48 -5.52
C VAL A 81 1.07 -3.81 -6.78
N ALA A 82 1.04 -5.08 -7.21
CA ALA A 82 0.26 -5.50 -8.35
C ALA A 82 -1.25 -5.20 -8.18
N THR A 83 -1.79 -5.36 -6.96
CA THR A 83 -3.17 -4.97 -6.65
C THR A 83 -3.38 -3.46 -6.74
N ILE A 84 -2.44 -2.63 -6.25
CA ILE A 84 -2.52 -1.17 -6.41
C ILE A 84 -2.54 -0.80 -7.88
N GLU A 85 -1.66 -1.38 -8.69
CA GLU A 85 -1.58 -1.10 -10.12
C GLU A 85 -2.87 -1.52 -10.83
N PHE A 86 -3.38 -2.72 -10.53
CA PHE A 86 -4.65 -3.21 -11.07
C PHE A 86 -5.82 -2.28 -10.72
N ILE A 87 -5.91 -1.83 -9.46
CA ILE A 87 -6.97 -0.90 -9.02
C ILE A 87 -6.90 0.44 -9.76
N ASN A 88 -5.69 0.93 -10.07
CA ASN A 88 -5.52 2.21 -10.75
C ASN A 88 -5.61 2.09 -12.28
N LYS A 89 -5.48 0.88 -12.82
CA LYS A 89 -5.49 0.64 -14.26
C LYS A 89 -6.91 0.82 -14.81
N ASP A 90 -7.02 1.58 -15.89
CA ASP A 90 -8.25 1.79 -16.66
C ASP A 90 -9.44 2.32 -15.82
N VAL A 91 -9.17 3.06 -14.74
CA VAL A 91 -10.21 3.73 -13.95
C VAL A 91 -10.78 4.89 -14.75
N ASP A 92 -11.99 4.70 -15.27
CA ASP A 92 -12.80 5.80 -15.77
C ASP A 92 -13.19 6.71 -14.60
N LEU A 93 -12.71 7.95 -14.60
CA LEU A 93 -12.96 8.93 -13.55
C LEU A 93 -14.47 9.22 -13.36
N ASN A 94 -15.29 8.98 -14.39
CA ASN A 94 -16.75 9.12 -14.29
C ASN A 94 -17.37 8.10 -13.32
N LEU A 95 -16.73 6.94 -13.08
CA LEU A 95 -17.17 5.98 -12.06
C LEU A 95 -17.05 6.56 -10.64
N LEU A 96 -16.03 7.39 -10.37
CA LEU A 96 -15.83 8.01 -9.05
C LEU A 96 -16.95 9.00 -8.71
N GLU A 97 -17.41 9.78 -9.69
CA GLU A 97 -18.54 10.71 -9.52
C GLU A 97 -19.83 9.97 -9.16
N THR A 98 -20.04 8.81 -9.76
CA THR A 98 -21.21 7.95 -9.51
C THR A 98 -21.21 7.36 -8.10
N VAL A 99 -20.03 7.02 -7.55
CA VAL A 99 -19.92 6.50 -6.18
C VAL A 99 -20.13 7.61 -5.14
N ASN A 100 -19.54 8.78 -5.36
CA ASN A 100 -19.66 9.91 -4.44
C ASN A 100 -21.11 10.42 -4.34
N THR A 101 -21.82 10.50 -5.46
CA THR A 101 -23.25 10.89 -5.47
C THR A 101 -24.14 9.89 -4.73
N LYS A 102 -23.91 8.57 -4.88
CA LYS A 102 -24.63 7.54 -4.11
C LYS A 102 -24.32 7.61 -2.61
N ARG A 103 -23.06 7.91 -2.25
CA ARG A 103 -22.64 8.03 -0.85
C ARG A 103 -23.26 9.27 -0.18
N SER A 104 -23.27 10.43 -0.84
CA SER A 104 -23.93 11.63 -0.34
C SER A 104 -25.44 11.42 -0.15
N LYS A 105 -26.13 10.85 -1.16
CA LYS A 105 -27.57 10.55 -1.04
C LYS A 105 -27.90 9.63 0.15
N ARG A 106 -27.05 8.64 0.45
CA ARG A 106 -27.24 7.75 1.61
C ARG A 106 -27.02 8.45 2.96
N LEU A 107 -26.19 9.48 3.01
CA LEU A 107 -25.94 10.26 4.23
C LEU A 107 -27.08 11.27 4.47
N ASP A 108 -27.67 11.81 3.41
CA ASP A 108 -28.82 12.71 3.50
C ASP A 108 -30.11 11.98 3.91
N LEU A 109 -30.28 10.70 3.53
CA LEU A 109 -31.40 9.85 3.94
C LEU A 109 -31.40 9.44 5.44
N LYS A 110 -30.32 9.76 6.18
CA LYS A 110 -30.18 9.46 7.61
C LYS A 110 -30.31 10.69 8.51
N ARG A 111 -30.58 11.87 7.95
CA ARG A 111 -30.93 13.09 8.68
C ARG A 111 -32.43 13.31 8.63
#